data_AF-Q6L4H7-F1
#
_entry.id   AF-Q6L4H7-F1
#
_cell.length_a   1.000
_cell.length_b   1.000
_cell.length_c   1.000
_cell.angle_alpha   90.00
_cell.angle_beta   90.00
_cell.angle_gamma   90.00
#
_symmetry.space_group_name_H-M   'P 1'
#
loop_
_entity.id
_entity.type
_entity.pdbx_description
1 polymer ?
#
loop_
_entity_poly.entity_id
_entity_poly.type
_entity_poly.pdbx_seq_one_letter_code
_entity_poly.pdbx_strand_id
1 'polypeptide(L)'
;MPGAAAAAVVDSRLCTQHAEGPAAVLAIGTANPANIVYQDGFADYYFGLTKSEHLIELKDKMKRICHRSGIEKRYIHLDDKLICEHPEIIDKHMPSLETRVDIVSTEVPKLAESATRKAIAEWGRPAIDITHLIFSTYSGCSAPSADLKLASLLGLNPSVSRTILSLHGCSGGGRALQLAKELTENNRDARVLVACAELTLICFSNPDESKIVGHGLFGDGAGAIIVGAGPLVDEERPLFEMVLASQTTIPSTEHALGMQTTASGIDFHLSIQVPTLIKDNIRQCLLDTFRSVGNMDPNWNDLFWAVHPGGRAILDNIEGELQLQPAKLAASRHVLNEYGNMSGTTIAFVLDDLRRRREKEGDQHQQLEWGVMLAFGPALGQDVTRVHLSLTYYTLTNYEKMALYKSLHELVIVELYIEQHLKELQARNVRRSEAWIMKWHKSDFTEWLKDLGRPYGDSTKEKTMKSLADGHSRVYTSWILGVGDVEDVEAYNQYENMTLFMDFGNYIKLVEETISESPKPYMRNKGVRKNVNG
;
A
#
# COMPACT_ATOMS: atom_id res chain seq x y z
N MET A 1 17.65 -10.59 -38.58
CA MET A 1 16.83 -9.46 -38.09
C MET A 1 15.42 -10.01 -37.90
N PRO A 2 14.93 -10.26 -36.68
CA PRO A 2 13.55 -10.70 -36.52
C PRO A 2 12.62 -9.57 -36.93
N GLY A 3 11.69 -9.85 -37.84
CA GLY A 3 10.83 -8.86 -38.50
C GLY A 3 9.75 -8.26 -37.59
N ALA A 4 9.16 -7.15 -38.00
CA ALA A 4 8.18 -6.36 -37.25
C ALA A 4 7.01 -7.16 -36.62
N ALA A 5 6.64 -8.31 -37.19
CA ALA A 5 5.64 -9.22 -36.62
C ALA A 5 6.10 -9.88 -35.30
N ALA A 6 7.40 -10.18 -35.15
CA ALA A 6 7.96 -10.69 -33.90
C ALA A 6 7.98 -9.61 -32.82
N ALA A 7 8.24 -8.34 -33.18
CA ALA A 7 8.17 -7.21 -32.25
C ALA A 7 6.74 -6.96 -31.75
N ALA A 8 5.73 -6.98 -32.64
CA ALA A 8 4.33 -6.82 -32.26
C ALA A 8 3.78 -7.97 -31.38
N VAL A 9 4.22 -9.21 -31.61
CA VAL A 9 3.87 -10.37 -30.76
C VAL A 9 4.56 -10.30 -29.40
N VAL A 10 5.77 -9.74 -29.33
CA VAL A 10 6.46 -9.50 -28.05
C VAL A 10 5.76 -8.37 -27.27
N ASP A 11 5.37 -7.28 -27.91
CA ASP A 11 4.61 -6.17 -27.27
C ASP A 11 3.24 -6.63 -26.74
N SER A 12 2.50 -7.43 -27.51
CA SER A 12 1.24 -8.02 -27.08
C SER A 12 1.42 -8.99 -25.89
N ARG A 13 2.53 -9.74 -25.84
CA ARG A 13 2.85 -10.63 -24.71
C ARG A 13 3.32 -9.88 -23.47
N LEU A 14 3.99 -8.74 -23.63
CA LEU A 14 4.37 -7.87 -22.52
C LEU A 14 3.14 -7.15 -21.93
N CYS A 15 2.25 -6.62 -22.76
CA CYS A 15 1.01 -5.99 -22.30
C CYS A 15 0.05 -6.95 -21.58
N THR A 16 0.16 -8.27 -21.81
CA THR A 16 -0.66 -9.29 -21.12
C THR A 16 -0.07 -9.77 -19.80
N GLN A 17 1.15 -9.34 -19.44
CA GLN A 17 1.83 -9.68 -18.18
C GLN A 17 1.55 -8.69 -17.05
N HIS A 18 1.17 -7.45 -17.35
CA HIS A 18 0.82 -6.45 -16.34
C HIS A 18 -0.58 -6.68 -15.77
N ALA A 19 -0.77 -6.32 -14.50
CA ALA A 19 -2.09 -6.32 -13.89
C ALA A 19 -2.93 -5.10 -14.33
N GLU A 20 -4.25 -5.24 -14.28
CA GLU A 20 -5.18 -4.13 -14.52
C GLU A 20 -5.51 -3.41 -13.20
N GLY A 21 -5.29 -2.09 -13.12
CA GLY A 21 -5.58 -1.29 -11.92
C GLY A 21 -4.46 -1.26 -10.88
N PRO A 22 -4.61 -0.45 -9.82
CA PRO A 22 -3.57 -0.27 -8.80
C PRO A 22 -3.46 -1.50 -7.90
N ALA A 23 -2.27 -1.70 -7.33
CA ALA A 23 -2.10 -2.61 -6.20
C ALA A 23 -3.00 -2.20 -5.03
N ALA A 24 -3.53 -3.15 -4.27
CA ALA A 24 -4.32 -2.90 -3.09
C ALA A 24 -3.99 -3.90 -1.98
N VAL A 25 -4.05 -3.42 -0.74
CA VAL A 25 -4.03 -4.25 0.47
C VAL A 25 -5.38 -4.95 0.58
N LEU A 26 -5.37 -6.28 0.57
CA LEU A 26 -6.57 -7.14 0.58
C LEU A 26 -6.87 -7.71 1.96
N ALA A 27 -5.84 -7.89 2.79
CA ALA A 27 -5.98 -8.43 4.14
C ALA A 27 -4.77 -8.09 5.00
N ILE A 28 -4.97 -8.04 6.32
CA ILE A 28 -3.94 -7.75 7.32
C ILE A 28 -4.08 -8.71 8.51
N GLY A 29 -2.96 -9.27 8.95
CA GLY A 29 -2.88 -10.11 10.12
C GLY A 29 -1.74 -9.68 11.04
N THR A 30 -1.95 -9.73 12.35
CA THR A 30 -0.99 -9.30 13.37
C THR A 30 -0.84 -10.35 14.46
N ALA A 31 0.36 -10.52 15.00
CA ALA A 31 0.65 -11.45 16.09
C ALA A 31 1.77 -10.94 17.00
N ASN A 32 1.70 -11.29 18.27
CA ASN A 32 2.71 -10.99 19.28
C ASN A 32 3.04 -12.28 20.05
N PRO A 33 4.23 -12.38 20.68
CA PRO A 33 4.51 -13.44 21.63
C PRO A 33 3.61 -13.34 22.87
N ALA A 34 3.55 -14.41 23.66
CA ALA A 34 2.61 -14.50 24.78
C ALA A 34 2.99 -13.65 26.01
N ASN A 35 4.28 -13.42 26.23
CA ASN A 35 4.77 -12.72 27.42
C ASN A 35 4.58 -11.20 27.27
N ILE A 36 3.87 -10.61 28.23
CA ILE A 36 3.53 -9.18 28.29
C ILE A 36 4.34 -8.55 29.40
N VAL A 37 5.04 -7.46 29.08
CA VAL A 37 5.79 -6.66 30.05
C VAL A 37 5.23 -5.24 30.06
N TYR A 38 4.69 -4.83 31.21
CA TYR A 38 4.19 -3.48 31.40
C TYR A 38 5.33 -2.48 31.56
N GLN A 39 5.17 -1.31 30.94
CA GLN A 39 6.22 -0.31 30.84
C GLN A 39 6.63 0.28 32.20
N ASP A 40 5.68 0.42 33.13
CA ASP A 40 5.93 0.89 34.50
C ASP A 40 6.86 -0.05 35.30
N GLY A 41 6.81 -1.36 35.01
CA GLY A 41 7.68 -2.37 35.63
C GLY A 41 8.92 -2.73 34.80
N PHE A 42 9.04 -2.21 33.58
CA PHE A 42 10.05 -2.69 32.63
C PHE A 42 11.48 -2.44 33.10
N ALA A 43 11.76 -1.29 33.71
CA ALA A 43 13.10 -1.00 34.20
C ALA A 43 13.54 -1.96 35.33
N ASP A 44 12.62 -2.40 36.17
CA ASP A 44 12.92 -3.39 37.20
C ASP A 44 13.09 -4.79 36.57
N TYR A 45 12.20 -5.17 35.63
CA TYR A 45 12.31 -6.40 34.85
C TYR A 45 13.64 -6.53 34.09
N TYR A 46 13.97 -5.54 33.25
CA TYR A 46 15.15 -5.55 32.40
C TYR A 46 16.44 -5.61 33.20
N PHE A 47 16.57 -4.78 34.26
CA PHE A 47 17.76 -4.77 35.09
C PHE A 47 17.88 -6.03 35.96
N GLY A 48 16.76 -6.66 36.34
CA GLY A 48 16.77 -7.96 37.00
C GLY A 48 17.25 -9.07 36.05
N LEU A 49 16.68 -9.11 34.85
CA LEU A 49 17.01 -10.09 33.82
C LEU A 49 18.49 -10.04 33.43
N THR A 50 19.07 -8.83 33.33
CA THR A 50 20.49 -8.62 33.01
C THR A 50 21.41 -8.60 34.23
N LYS A 51 20.91 -8.90 35.45
CA LYS A 51 21.67 -8.88 36.72
C LYS A 51 22.44 -7.56 36.93
N SER A 52 21.82 -6.46 36.55
CA SER A 52 22.43 -5.13 36.45
C SER A 52 21.89 -4.13 37.46
N GLU A 53 21.20 -4.58 38.52
CA GLU A 53 20.54 -3.74 39.52
C GLU A 53 21.50 -2.82 40.29
N HIS A 54 22.79 -3.16 40.28
CA HIS A 54 23.87 -2.33 40.82
C HIS A 54 24.06 -1.01 40.03
N LEU A 55 23.58 -0.92 38.79
CA LEU A 55 23.64 0.29 37.95
C LEU A 55 22.48 1.26 38.25
N ILE A 56 22.41 1.75 39.48
CA ILE A 56 21.28 2.52 40.03
C ILE A 56 20.93 3.75 39.15
N GLU A 57 21.92 4.57 38.79
CA GLU A 57 21.69 5.79 38.01
C GLU A 57 21.13 5.51 36.61
N LEU A 58 21.63 4.46 35.95
CA LEU A 58 21.16 4.05 34.64
C LEU A 58 19.75 3.45 34.71
N LYS A 59 19.46 2.72 35.80
CA LYS A 59 18.11 2.22 36.09
C LYS A 59 17.10 3.34 36.29
N ASP A 60 17.48 4.38 37.04
CA ASP A 60 16.62 5.56 37.23
C ASP A 60 16.43 6.34 35.93
N LYS A 61 17.47 6.44 35.09
CA LYS A 61 17.36 7.00 33.73
C LYS A 61 16.37 6.20 32.90
N MET A 62 16.44 4.88 32.96
CA MET A 62 15.51 3.99 32.26
C MET A 62 14.07 4.17 32.74
N LYS A 63 13.83 4.29 34.05
CA LYS A 63 12.50 4.58 34.62
C LYS A 63 11.92 5.88 34.05
N ARG A 64 12.73 6.94 33.95
CA ARG A 64 12.30 8.21 33.32
C ARG A 64 11.99 8.07 31.84
N ILE A 65 12.79 7.30 31.09
CA ILE A 65 12.55 7.01 29.67
C ILE A 65 11.24 6.25 29.50
N CYS A 66 11.05 5.16 30.25
CA CYS A 66 9.85 4.32 30.23
C CYS A 66 8.60 5.17 30.51
N HIS A 67 8.61 5.99 31.57
CA HIS A 67 7.51 6.88 31.92
C HIS A 67 7.15 7.91 30.83
N ARG A 68 8.14 8.38 30.06
CA ARG A 68 7.92 9.38 28.99
C ARG A 68 7.69 8.76 27.62
N SER A 69 7.85 7.45 27.47
CA SER A 69 7.84 6.75 26.19
C SER A 69 6.48 6.76 25.48
N GLY A 70 5.38 6.94 26.22
CA GLY A 70 4.03 6.80 25.71
C GLY A 70 3.58 5.34 25.54
N ILE A 71 4.41 4.39 25.98
CA ILE A 71 4.16 2.94 25.95
C ILE A 71 3.51 2.52 27.27
N GLU A 72 2.46 1.73 27.22
CA GLU A 72 1.84 1.11 28.40
C GLU A 72 2.34 -0.32 28.60
N LYS A 73 2.45 -1.09 27.52
CA LYS A 73 2.94 -2.47 27.56
C LYS A 73 3.64 -2.86 26.26
N ARG A 74 4.42 -3.92 26.34
CA ARG A 74 5.10 -4.56 25.21
C ARG A 74 5.01 -6.06 25.32
N TYR A 75 5.21 -6.72 24.19
CA TYR A 75 5.31 -8.17 24.12
C TYR A 75 6.77 -8.53 23.87
N ILE A 76 7.33 -9.47 24.63
CA ILE A 76 8.75 -9.81 24.57
C ILE A 76 8.92 -11.31 24.72
N HIS A 77 9.46 -11.97 23.70
CA HIS A 77 9.71 -13.40 23.69
C HIS A 77 10.80 -13.81 24.69
N LEU A 78 11.83 -12.98 24.85
CA LEU A 78 12.89 -13.20 25.81
C LEU A 78 12.37 -13.07 27.26
N ASP A 79 12.59 -14.11 28.06
CA ASP A 79 12.21 -14.17 29.47
C ASP A 79 13.30 -14.76 30.37
N ASP A 80 13.05 -14.83 31.68
CA ASP A 80 13.98 -15.40 32.67
C ASP A 80 14.34 -16.85 32.37
N LYS A 81 13.40 -17.64 31.83
CA LYS A 81 13.64 -19.05 31.51
C LYS A 81 14.68 -19.17 30.40
N LEU A 82 14.51 -18.40 29.32
CA LEU A 82 15.43 -18.43 28.19
C LEU A 82 16.81 -17.90 28.58
N ILE A 83 16.89 -16.88 29.45
CA ILE A 83 18.18 -16.43 30.02
C ILE A 83 18.81 -17.49 30.93
N CYS A 84 18.03 -18.25 31.70
CA CYS A 84 18.56 -19.33 32.52
C CYS A 84 19.12 -20.48 31.66
N GLU A 85 18.48 -20.78 30.54
CA GLU A 85 18.93 -21.79 29.57
C GLU A 85 20.15 -21.31 28.75
N HIS A 86 20.23 -20.00 28.50
CA HIS A 86 21.26 -19.37 27.67
C HIS A 86 21.90 -18.14 28.35
N PRO A 87 22.67 -18.34 29.44
CA PRO A 87 23.26 -17.25 30.22
C PRO A 87 24.27 -16.40 29.41
N GLU A 88 24.83 -16.93 28.32
CA GLU A 88 25.70 -16.21 27.40
C GLU A 88 25.04 -15.01 26.71
N ILE A 89 23.71 -14.94 26.68
CA ILE A 89 22.97 -13.79 26.14
C ILE A 89 23.21 -12.52 26.97
N ILE A 90 23.45 -12.65 28.28
CA ILE A 90 23.70 -11.53 29.20
C ILE A 90 25.17 -11.45 29.65
N ASP A 91 26.01 -12.42 29.29
CA ASP A 91 27.44 -12.38 29.59
C ASP A 91 28.20 -11.63 28.48
N LYS A 92 28.67 -10.41 28.80
CA LYS A 92 29.43 -9.56 27.89
C LYS A 92 30.76 -10.15 27.42
N HIS A 93 31.25 -11.21 28.06
CA HIS A 93 32.52 -11.87 27.73
C HIS A 93 32.35 -13.11 26.87
N MET A 94 31.11 -13.56 26.65
CA MET A 94 30.82 -14.72 25.81
C MET A 94 30.16 -14.31 24.49
N PRO A 95 30.55 -14.92 23.36
CA PRO A 95 29.79 -14.78 22.14
C PRO A 95 28.41 -15.43 22.32
N SER A 96 27.38 -14.80 21.76
CA SER A 96 25.99 -15.32 21.82
C SER A 96 25.27 -15.21 20.48
N LEU A 97 25.94 -14.77 19.41
CA LEU A 97 25.34 -14.66 18.08
C LEU A 97 24.78 -16.00 17.60
N GLU A 98 25.53 -17.09 17.72
CA GLU A 98 25.10 -18.43 17.27
C GLU A 98 23.83 -18.88 17.98
N THR A 99 23.82 -18.86 19.33
CA THR A 99 22.63 -19.17 20.14
C THR A 99 21.43 -18.32 19.73
N ARG A 100 21.61 -17.00 19.56
CA ARG A 100 20.53 -16.09 19.17
C ARG A 100 19.99 -16.43 17.79
N VAL A 101 20.86 -16.69 16.82
CA VAL A 101 20.49 -17.08 15.45
C VAL A 101 19.71 -18.40 15.46
N ASP A 102 20.15 -19.38 16.24
CA ASP A 102 19.46 -20.68 16.37
C ASP A 102 18.03 -20.50 16.89
N ILE A 103 17.82 -19.68 17.93
CA ILE A 103 16.49 -19.40 18.48
C ILE A 103 15.62 -18.67 17.45
N VAL A 104 16.10 -17.54 16.90
CA VAL A 104 15.29 -16.73 15.97
C VAL A 104 15.00 -17.47 14.65
N SER A 105 15.88 -18.37 14.20
CA SER A 105 15.65 -19.18 13.00
C SER A 105 14.38 -20.04 13.09
N THR A 106 13.95 -20.36 14.31
CA THR A 106 12.75 -21.13 14.59
C THR A 106 11.57 -20.24 14.97
N GLU A 107 11.79 -19.27 15.87
CA GLU A 107 10.70 -18.51 16.48
C GLU A 107 10.19 -17.37 15.58
N VAL A 108 11.06 -16.74 14.78
CA VAL A 108 10.65 -15.68 13.84
C VAL A 108 9.67 -16.20 12.77
N PRO A 109 9.93 -17.34 12.07
CA PRO A 109 8.95 -17.92 11.16
C PRO A 109 7.63 -18.32 11.81
N LYS A 110 7.64 -18.86 13.05
CA LYS A 110 6.40 -19.24 13.76
C LYS A 110 5.54 -18.02 14.10
N LEU A 111 6.19 -16.92 14.52
CA LEU A 111 5.47 -15.68 14.80
C LEU A 111 4.90 -15.08 13.51
N ALA A 112 5.68 -15.08 12.42
CA ALA A 112 5.22 -14.68 11.09
C ALA A 112 4.06 -15.54 10.56
N GLU A 113 4.12 -16.85 10.78
CA GLU A 113 3.05 -17.79 10.44
C GLU A 113 1.76 -17.42 11.16
N SER A 114 1.84 -17.10 12.46
CA SER A 114 0.67 -16.72 13.26
C SER A 114 -0.02 -15.46 12.72
N ALA A 115 0.75 -14.44 12.32
CA ALA A 115 0.21 -13.25 11.68
C ALA A 115 -0.36 -13.58 10.29
N THR A 116 0.37 -14.36 9.48
CA THR A 116 -0.02 -14.72 8.12
C THR A 116 -1.30 -15.54 8.08
N ARG A 117 -1.48 -16.49 9.00
CA ARG A 117 -2.71 -17.29 9.07
C ARG A 117 -3.94 -16.43 9.31
N LYS A 118 -3.83 -15.33 10.08
CA LYS A 118 -4.91 -14.35 10.25
C LYS A 118 -5.17 -13.57 8.97
N ALA A 119 -4.13 -13.11 8.29
CA ALA A 119 -4.25 -12.40 7.01
C ALA A 119 -4.90 -13.29 5.93
N ILE A 120 -4.49 -14.56 5.82
CA ILE A 120 -5.08 -15.52 4.87
C ILE A 120 -6.54 -15.81 5.22
N ALA A 121 -6.85 -15.96 6.51
CA ALA A 121 -8.23 -16.17 6.96
C ALA A 121 -9.15 -14.98 6.62
N GLU A 122 -8.65 -13.75 6.77
CA GLU A 122 -9.38 -12.53 6.36
C GLU A 122 -9.51 -12.43 4.83
N TRP A 123 -8.44 -12.74 4.08
CA TRP A 123 -8.44 -12.71 2.62
C TRP A 123 -9.43 -13.71 2.00
N GLY A 124 -9.72 -14.81 2.69
CA GLY A 124 -10.76 -15.76 2.29
C GLY A 124 -10.36 -16.71 1.15
N ARG A 125 -9.11 -16.65 0.67
CA ARG A 125 -8.59 -17.51 -0.39
C ARG A 125 -7.54 -18.52 0.11
N PRO A 126 -7.34 -19.64 -0.61
CA PRO A 126 -6.33 -20.63 -0.25
C PRO A 126 -4.90 -20.08 -0.25
N ALA A 127 -4.07 -20.52 0.70
CA ALA A 127 -2.66 -20.12 0.78
C ALA A 127 -1.85 -20.45 -0.49
N ILE A 128 -2.25 -21.48 -1.25
CA ILE A 128 -1.60 -21.90 -2.49
C ILE A 128 -1.73 -20.85 -3.61
N ASP A 129 -2.69 -19.92 -3.50
CA ASP A 129 -2.91 -18.84 -4.47
C ASP A 129 -1.91 -17.69 -4.30
N ILE A 130 -1.11 -17.68 -3.22
CA ILE A 130 -0.04 -16.70 -3.02
C ILE A 130 1.09 -16.99 -4.01
N THR A 131 1.37 -16.04 -4.88
CA THR A 131 2.37 -16.18 -5.95
C THR A 131 3.76 -15.70 -5.52
N HIS A 132 3.82 -14.74 -4.59
CA HIS A 132 5.06 -14.19 -4.09
C HIS A 132 5.04 -14.06 -2.57
N LEU A 133 6.21 -14.23 -1.95
CA LEU A 133 6.46 -13.97 -0.53
C LEU A 133 7.61 -12.95 -0.42
N ILE A 134 7.32 -11.80 0.20
CA ILE A 134 8.33 -10.86 0.67
C ILE A 134 8.42 -11.02 2.18
N PHE A 135 9.57 -11.44 2.69
CA PHE A 135 9.79 -11.60 4.13
C PHE A 135 10.81 -10.59 4.64
N SER A 136 10.42 -9.72 5.57
CA SER A 136 11.32 -8.75 6.19
C SER A 136 11.58 -9.08 7.66
N THR A 137 12.86 -9.10 8.03
CA THR A 137 13.31 -9.28 9.41
C THR A 137 14.75 -8.78 9.55
N TYR A 138 15.12 -8.20 10.69
CA TYR A 138 16.53 -7.92 10.99
C TYR A 138 17.30 -9.15 11.53
N SER A 139 16.63 -10.31 11.63
CA SER A 139 17.21 -11.57 12.13
C SER A 139 17.67 -12.53 11.01
N GLY A 140 17.69 -12.08 9.75
CA GLY A 140 18.01 -12.93 8.60
C GLY A 140 19.50 -13.27 8.48
N CYS A 141 19.97 -14.26 9.23
CA CYS A 141 21.39 -14.64 9.33
C CYS A 141 21.76 -16.03 8.76
N SER A 142 20.82 -16.75 8.13
CA SER A 142 21.04 -18.13 7.63
C SER A 142 20.67 -18.32 6.16
N ALA A 143 21.26 -19.34 5.52
CA ALA A 143 20.87 -19.85 4.21
C ALA A 143 20.75 -21.40 4.28
N PRO A 144 19.56 -22.00 4.05
CA PRO A 144 18.29 -21.36 3.70
C PRO A 144 17.79 -20.38 4.76
N SER A 145 17.16 -19.32 4.28
CA SER A 145 16.65 -18.24 5.11
C SER A 145 15.23 -18.52 5.63
N ALA A 146 14.81 -17.72 6.60
CA ALA A 146 13.57 -17.87 7.36
C ALA A 146 12.28 -17.80 6.48
N ASP A 147 12.35 -17.17 5.31
CA ASP A 147 11.28 -17.12 4.32
C ASP A 147 10.95 -18.51 3.72
N LEU A 148 11.95 -19.38 3.51
CA LEU A 148 11.70 -20.75 3.07
C LEU A 148 10.96 -21.55 4.14
N LYS A 149 11.36 -21.38 5.40
CA LYS A 149 10.70 -22.04 6.53
C LYS A 149 9.25 -21.58 6.66
N LEU A 150 9.02 -20.27 6.56
CA LEU A 150 7.67 -19.68 6.56
C LEU A 150 6.82 -20.23 5.41
N ALA A 151 7.34 -20.25 4.18
CA ALA A 151 6.63 -20.80 3.03
C ALA A 151 6.22 -22.26 3.24
N SER A 152 7.11 -23.07 3.84
CA SER A 152 6.82 -24.47 4.18
C SER A 152 5.75 -24.60 5.28
N LEU A 153 5.81 -23.78 6.34
CA LEU A 153 4.82 -23.79 7.43
C LEU A 153 3.41 -23.45 6.93
N LEU A 154 3.32 -22.50 5.99
CA LEU A 154 2.06 -22.05 5.40
C LEU A 154 1.52 -22.98 4.31
N GLY A 155 2.35 -23.92 3.81
CA GLY A 155 1.98 -24.77 2.67
C GLY A 155 1.82 -23.97 1.37
N LEU A 156 2.66 -22.95 1.16
CA LEU A 156 2.66 -22.17 -0.08
C LEU A 156 3.06 -23.05 -1.28
N ASN A 157 2.74 -22.57 -2.48
CA ASN A 157 3.11 -23.27 -3.71
C ASN A 157 4.64 -23.43 -3.78
N PRO A 158 5.19 -24.61 -4.15
CA PRO A 158 6.64 -24.79 -4.31
C PRO A 158 7.30 -23.81 -5.30
N SER A 159 6.52 -23.25 -6.22
CA SER A 159 6.95 -22.22 -7.18
C SER A 159 6.79 -20.79 -6.67
N VAL A 160 6.42 -20.57 -5.40
CA VAL A 160 6.29 -19.23 -4.81
C VAL A 160 7.61 -18.47 -4.95
N SER A 161 7.53 -17.28 -5.54
CA SER A 161 8.70 -16.41 -5.71
C SER A 161 9.01 -15.72 -4.38
N ARG A 162 10.17 -15.99 -3.80
CA ARG A 162 10.54 -15.49 -2.47
C ARG A 162 11.59 -14.40 -2.55
N THR A 163 11.39 -13.34 -1.78
CA THR A 163 12.38 -12.27 -1.57
C THR A 163 12.53 -12.01 -0.08
N ILE A 164 13.76 -12.00 0.41
CA ILE A 164 14.07 -11.65 1.80
C ILE A 164 14.64 -10.24 1.89
N LEU A 165 14.09 -9.43 2.79
CA LEU A 165 14.55 -8.08 3.12
C LEU A 165 15.17 -8.09 4.52
N SER A 166 16.45 -8.44 4.58
CA SER A 166 17.21 -8.46 5.84
C SER A 166 17.72 -7.07 6.24
N LEU A 167 17.85 -6.81 7.54
CA LEU A 167 18.53 -5.62 8.11
C LEU A 167 17.99 -4.24 7.68
N HIS A 168 16.75 -4.16 7.18
CA HIS A 168 16.10 -2.87 6.87
C HIS A 168 15.53 -2.16 8.12
N GLY A 169 15.54 -2.84 9.27
CA GLY A 169 15.04 -2.35 10.54
C GLY A 169 13.63 -1.77 10.44
N CYS A 170 13.43 -0.60 11.04
CA CYS A 170 12.13 0.07 11.13
C CYS A 170 11.53 0.47 9.75
N SER A 171 12.33 0.50 8.68
CA SER A 171 11.85 0.77 7.31
C SER A 171 11.37 -0.48 6.56
N GLY A 172 11.65 -1.67 7.10
CA GLY A 172 11.44 -2.96 6.41
C GLY A 172 10.02 -3.18 5.92
N GLY A 173 9.01 -2.87 6.74
CA GLY A 173 7.60 -3.01 6.36
C GLY A 173 7.19 -2.07 5.21
N GLY A 174 7.65 -0.81 5.23
CA GLY A 174 7.41 0.14 4.15
C GLY A 174 8.08 -0.28 2.84
N ARG A 175 9.35 -0.70 2.90
CA ARG A 175 10.06 -1.20 1.70
C ARG A 175 9.43 -2.47 1.15
N ALA A 176 8.98 -3.38 2.01
CA ALA A 176 8.32 -4.61 1.61
C ALA A 176 7.00 -4.33 0.88
N LEU A 177 6.21 -3.37 1.38
CA LEU A 177 4.98 -2.93 0.71
C LEU A 177 5.26 -2.26 -0.64
N GLN A 178 6.27 -1.39 -0.72
CA GLN A 178 6.68 -0.79 -2.00
C GLN A 178 7.05 -1.88 -3.03
N LEU A 179 7.84 -2.87 -2.63
CA LEU A 179 8.18 -3.99 -3.51
C LEU A 179 6.93 -4.83 -3.87
N ALA A 180 5.99 -5.01 -2.95
CA ALA A 180 4.74 -5.70 -3.23
C ALA A 180 3.89 -4.97 -4.27
N LYS A 181 3.82 -3.64 -4.22
CA LYS A 181 3.18 -2.82 -5.25
C LYS A 181 3.84 -3.04 -6.62
N GLU A 182 5.17 -2.91 -6.69
CA GLU A 182 5.93 -3.14 -7.93
C GLU A 182 5.64 -4.55 -8.51
N LEU A 183 5.67 -5.59 -7.66
CA LEU A 183 5.43 -6.96 -8.10
C LEU A 183 3.98 -7.21 -8.52
N THR A 184 3.00 -6.69 -7.79
CA THR A 184 1.59 -6.90 -8.11
C THR A 184 1.17 -6.18 -9.39
N GLU A 185 1.60 -4.95 -9.60
CA GLU A 185 1.25 -4.19 -10.81
C GLU A 185 1.97 -4.73 -12.05
N ASN A 186 3.17 -5.28 -11.87
CA ASN A 186 3.97 -5.85 -12.95
C ASN A 186 3.63 -7.31 -13.29
N ASN A 187 2.85 -8.00 -12.46
CA ASN A 187 2.52 -9.41 -12.67
C ASN A 187 1.01 -9.64 -12.55
N ARG A 188 0.38 -10.00 -13.66
CA ARG A 188 -1.04 -10.32 -13.75
C ARG A 188 -1.42 -11.40 -12.74
N ASP A 189 -2.55 -11.19 -12.07
CA ASP A 189 -3.13 -12.09 -11.06
C ASP A 189 -2.22 -12.34 -9.84
N ALA A 190 -1.13 -11.59 -9.68
CA ALA A 190 -0.23 -11.78 -8.56
C ALA A 190 -0.90 -11.45 -7.21
N ARG A 191 -0.62 -12.28 -6.22
CA ARG A 191 -1.00 -12.12 -4.83
C ARG A 191 0.26 -12.24 -4.00
N VAL A 192 0.72 -11.10 -3.50
CA VAL A 192 1.99 -10.98 -2.79
C VAL A 192 1.69 -11.00 -1.29
N LEU A 193 2.25 -11.96 -0.59
CA LEU A 193 2.30 -11.98 0.86
C LEU A 193 3.52 -11.16 1.32
N VAL A 194 3.27 -10.04 1.99
CA VAL A 194 4.27 -9.31 2.76
C VAL A 194 4.19 -9.79 4.19
N ALA A 195 5.25 -10.43 4.69
CA ALA A 195 5.36 -10.82 6.08
C ALA A 195 6.56 -10.11 6.74
N CYS A 196 6.36 -9.59 7.94
CA CYS A 196 7.38 -8.98 8.78
C CYS A 196 7.34 -9.67 10.15
N ALA A 197 8.49 -10.00 10.72
CA ALA A 197 8.56 -10.56 12.07
C ALA A 197 9.88 -10.22 12.75
N GLU A 198 9.79 -9.74 13.98
CA GLU A 198 10.92 -9.17 14.71
C GLU A 198 10.89 -9.62 16.17
N LEU A 199 12.03 -10.11 16.65
CA LEU A 199 12.26 -10.49 18.04
C LEU A 199 13.47 -9.71 18.56
N THR A 200 13.27 -8.94 19.63
CA THR A 200 14.33 -8.18 20.31
C THR A 200 15.48 -9.06 20.81
N LEU A 201 15.26 -10.37 20.94
CA LEU A 201 16.27 -11.36 21.34
C LEU A 201 17.60 -11.20 20.59
N ILE A 202 17.60 -10.97 19.27
CA ILE A 202 18.84 -10.88 18.49
C ILE A 202 19.64 -9.60 18.79
N CYS A 203 19.00 -8.52 19.28
CA CYS A 203 19.62 -7.24 19.62
C CYS A 203 19.66 -6.94 21.13
N PHE A 204 19.14 -7.86 21.95
CA PHE A 204 19.12 -7.73 23.40
C PHE A 204 20.53 -7.68 23.97
N SER A 205 20.80 -6.71 24.83
CA SER A 205 22.12 -6.49 25.44
C SER A 205 21.95 -5.93 26.85
N ASN A 206 23.03 -5.99 27.64
CA ASN A 206 23.07 -5.38 28.96
C ASN A 206 22.87 -3.85 28.90
N PRO A 207 22.39 -3.22 29.99
CA PRO A 207 22.14 -1.80 30.02
C PRO A 207 23.40 -1.00 29.69
N ASP A 208 23.30 -0.12 28.70
CA ASP A 208 24.34 0.82 28.30
C ASP A 208 23.72 2.18 27.99
N GLU A 209 24.43 3.27 28.29
CA GLU A 209 23.93 4.64 28.11
C GLU A 209 23.50 4.94 26.67
N SER A 210 24.21 4.38 25.67
CA SER A 210 23.94 4.63 24.26
C SER A 210 22.73 3.87 23.71
N LYS A 211 22.31 2.79 24.39
CA LYS A 211 21.26 1.86 23.92
C LYS A 211 20.02 1.85 24.79
N ILE A 212 20.07 2.47 25.97
CA ILE A 212 18.99 2.44 26.97
C ILE A 212 17.66 2.98 26.41
N VAL A 213 17.70 3.94 25.48
CA VAL A 213 16.50 4.43 24.79
C VAL A 213 15.89 3.34 23.92
N GLY A 214 16.69 2.65 23.10
CA GLY A 214 16.20 1.57 22.24
C GLY A 214 15.55 0.44 23.04
N HIS A 215 16.22 -0.03 24.11
CA HIS A 215 15.66 -1.05 25.01
C HIS A 215 14.37 -0.62 25.72
N GLY A 216 14.18 0.70 25.92
CA GLY A 216 12.96 1.26 26.47
C GLY A 216 11.81 1.35 25.48
N LEU A 217 12.07 1.17 24.19
CA LEU A 217 11.08 1.33 23.12
C LEU A 217 10.74 0.00 22.43
N PHE A 218 11.72 -0.86 22.18
CA PHE A 218 11.54 -2.03 21.31
C PHE A 218 10.67 -3.12 21.95
N GLY A 219 9.81 -3.72 21.13
CA GLY A 219 9.01 -4.89 21.47
C GLY A 219 8.99 -5.90 20.31
N ASP A 220 8.35 -7.03 20.53
CA ASP A 220 8.32 -8.16 19.62
C ASP A 220 6.95 -8.29 18.93
N GLY A 221 6.97 -8.66 17.66
CA GLY A 221 5.74 -8.86 16.90
C GLY A 221 5.95 -9.30 15.46
N ALA A 222 4.87 -9.81 14.86
CA ALA A 222 4.77 -10.08 13.44
C ALA A 222 3.51 -9.46 12.82
N GLY A 223 3.65 -9.07 11.56
CA GLY A 223 2.60 -8.49 10.74
C GLY A 223 2.64 -9.13 9.36
N ALA A 224 1.47 -9.38 8.80
CA ALA A 224 1.31 -9.96 7.47
C ALA A 224 0.27 -9.15 6.70
N ILE A 225 0.56 -8.85 5.44
CA ILE A 225 -0.30 -8.07 4.56
C ILE A 225 -0.36 -8.79 3.21
N ILE A 226 -1.57 -9.01 2.70
CA ILE A 226 -1.77 -9.57 1.36
C ILE A 226 -2.04 -8.41 0.40
N VAL A 227 -1.25 -8.32 -0.65
CA VAL A 227 -1.36 -7.28 -1.69
C VAL A 227 -1.71 -7.93 -3.02
N GLY A 228 -2.63 -7.35 -3.77
CA GLY A 228 -3.00 -7.80 -5.11
C GLY A 228 -3.37 -6.64 -6.03
N ALA A 229 -3.26 -6.88 -7.34
CA ALA A 229 -3.74 -6.00 -8.40
C ALA A 229 -4.53 -6.83 -9.42
N GLY A 230 -5.23 -6.18 -10.36
CA GLY A 230 -6.06 -6.87 -11.35
C GLY A 230 -7.54 -6.96 -10.97
N PRO A 231 -8.36 -7.66 -11.77
CA PRO A 231 -9.74 -7.93 -11.40
C PRO A 231 -9.75 -8.68 -10.07
N LEU A 232 -10.40 -8.08 -9.09
CA LEU A 232 -10.61 -8.71 -7.80
C LEU A 232 -11.73 -9.73 -7.98
N VAL A 233 -11.53 -10.93 -7.43
CA VAL A 233 -12.57 -11.96 -7.41
C VAL A 233 -13.62 -11.58 -6.36
N ASP A 234 -14.83 -12.14 -6.46
CA ASP A 234 -15.98 -11.73 -5.64
C ASP A 234 -15.72 -11.80 -4.11
N GLU A 235 -14.76 -12.62 -3.67
CA GLU A 235 -14.34 -12.75 -2.27
C GLU A 235 -13.33 -11.69 -1.79
N GLU A 236 -12.67 -10.97 -2.70
CA GLU A 236 -11.62 -10.00 -2.36
C GLU A 236 -12.17 -8.60 -2.13
N ARG A 237 -11.76 -7.97 -1.01
CA ARG A 237 -12.17 -6.61 -0.65
C ARG A 237 -10.94 -5.74 -0.43
N PRO A 238 -10.67 -4.74 -1.28
CA PRO A 238 -9.61 -3.77 -1.05
C PRO A 238 -9.84 -3.02 0.25
N LEU A 239 -8.85 -3.07 1.13
CA LEU A 239 -8.78 -2.27 2.35
C LEU A 239 -8.15 -0.91 2.04
N PHE A 240 -7.09 -0.91 1.25
CA PHE A 240 -6.37 0.30 0.86
C PHE A 240 -5.74 0.11 -0.53
N GLU A 241 -6.05 0.96 -1.49
CA GLU A 241 -5.38 0.98 -2.80
C GLU A 241 -4.09 1.75 -2.74
N MET A 242 -3.00 1.22 -3.26
CA MET A 242 -1.67 1.81 -3.23
C MET A 242 -1.45 2.65 -4.50
N VAL A 243 -1.55 3.97 -4.39
CA VAL A 243 -1.44 4.87 -5.57
C VAL A 243 0.01 5.07 -5.99
N LEU A 244 0.84 5.47 -5.03
CA LEU A 244 2.24 5.82 -5.23
C LEU A 244 3.06 5.26 -4.09
N ALA A 245 4.27 4.81 -4.38
CA ALA A 245 5.25 4.49 -3.37
C ALA A 245 6.58 5.17 -3.70
N SER A 246 7.12 5.95 -2.77
CA SER A 246 8.39 6.64 -2.94
C SER A 246 9.32 6.35 -1.75
N GLN A 247 10.61 6.53 -2.01
CA GLN A 247 11.63 6.43 -0.98
C GLN A 247 12.60 7.60 -1.07
N THR A 248 12.91 8.21 0.07
CA THR A 248 13.95 9.24 0.18
C THR A 248 14.99 8.84 1.21
N THR A 249 16.25 9.09 0.88
CA THR A 249 17.40 9.00 1.77
C THR A 249 17.75 10.41 2.24
N ILE A 250 17.83 10.64 3.56
CA ILE A 250 18.37 11.90 4.10
C ILE A 250 19.90 11.84 4.03
N PRO A 251 20.58 12.71 3.26
CA PRO A 251 22.04 12.68 3.13
C PRO A 251 22.76 12.96 4.45
N SER A 252 23.98 12.43 4.62
CA SER A 252 24.86 12.72 5.76
C SER A 252 24.28 12.33 7.13
N THR A 253 23.46 11.28 7.18
CA THR A 253 22.82 10.77 8.41
C THR A 253 23.29 9.38 8.82
N GLU A 254 24.45 8.95 8.32
CA GLU A 254 25.06 7.61 8.53
C GLU A 254 25.22 7.22 10.00
N HIS A 255 25.46 8.23 10.82
CA HIS A 255 25.68 8.13 12.25
C HIS A 255 24.37 8.20 13.06
N ALA A 256 23.21 8.38 12.44
CA ALA A 256 21.97 8.66 13.16
C ALA A 256 21.25 7.37 13.62
N LEU A 257 21.29 6.33 12.80
CA LEU A 257 20.61 5.06 13.04
C LEU A 257 21.45 3.98 12.39
N GLY A 258 21.66 2.82 13.02
CA GLY A 258 22.60 1.81 12.54
C GLY A 258 22.28 0.42 13.06
N MET A 259 22.60 -0.62 12.28
CA MET A 259 22.59 -2.02 12.73
C MET A 259 23.84 -2.74 12.23
N GLN A 260 24.51 -3.49 13.09
CA GLN A 260 25.73 -4.22 12.75
C GLN A 260 25.77 -5.57 13.45
N THR A 261 26.15 -6.62 12.70
CA THR A 261 26.37 -7.94 13.30
C THR A 261 27.66 -7.97 14.12
N THR A 262 27.57 -8.51 15.33
CA THR A 262 28.69 -8.68 16.27
C THR A 262 28.67 -10.10 16.84
N ALA A 263 29.73 -10.49 17.55
CA ALA A 263 29.79 -11.78 18.25
C ALA A 263 28.68 -11.95 19.32
N SER A 264 28.08 -10.86 19.79
CA SER A 264 27.04 -10.85 20.83
C SER A 264 25.61 -10.67 20.26
N GLY A 265 25.43 -10.71 18.94
CA GLY A 265 24.15 -10.46 18.28
C GLY A 265 24.20 -9.28 17.30
N ILE A 266 23.03 -8.76 16.93
CA ILE A 266 22.92 -7.54 16.12
C ILE A 266 22.98 -6.34 17.05
N ASP A 267 24.07 -5.59 16.97
CA ASP A 267 24.18 -4.31 17.65
C ASP A 267 23.42 -3.23 16.89
N PHE A 268 22.83 -2.28 17.61
CA PHE A 268 22.16 -1.13 17.02
C PHE A 268 22.71 0.17 17.58
N HIS A 269 22.67 1.20 16.74
CA HIS A 269 22.97 2.57 17.10
C HIS A 269 21.72 3.43 16.88
N LEU A 270 21.36 4.25 17.87
CA LEU A 270 20.22 5.16 17.79
C LEU A 270 20.62 6.52 18.37
N SER A 271 20.85 7.48 17.48
CA SER A 271 21.14 8.86 17.85
C SER A 271 19.88 9.58 18.34
N ILE A 272 20.07 10.41 19.36
CA ILE A 272 19.03 11.33 19.87
C ILE A 272 18.55 12.34 18.81
N GLN A 273 19.29 12.50 17.70
CA GLN A 273 18.97 13.44 16.62
C GLN A 273 17.93 12.91 15.64
N VAL A 274 17.63 11.59 15.63
CA VAL A 274 16.69 10.98 14.67
C VAL A 274 15.33 11.71 14.61
N PRO A 275 14.67 12.05 15.74
CA PRO A 275 13.41 12.78 15.68
C PRO A 275 13.53 14.17 15.02
N THR A 276 14.63 14.88 15.25
CA THR A 276 14.88 16.20 14.65
C THR A 276 15.18 16.09 13.17
N LEU A 277 15.99 15.10 12.76
CA LEU A 277 16.27 14.83 11.35
C LEU A 277 14.99 14.53 10.55
N ILE A 278 14.08 13.74 11.12
CA ILE A 278 12.77 13.49 10.50
C ILE A 278 11.97 14.78 10.42
N LYS A 279 11.89 15.55 11.52
CA LYS A 279 11.18 16.83 11.57
C LYS A 279 11.64 17.79 10.47
N ASP A 280 12.95 17.97 10.32
CA ASP A 280 13.52 18.97 9.43
C ASP A 280 13.34 18.62 7.94
N ASN A 281 13.07 17.35 7.62
CA ASN A 281 13.00 16.86 6.24
C ASN A 281 11.59 16.44 5.80
N ILE A 282 10.68 16.10 6.72
CA ILE A 282 9.40 15.44 6.40
C ILE A 282 8.51 16.30 5.48
N ARG A 283 8.40 17.60 5.75
CA ARG A 283 7.58 18.52 4.95
C ARG A 283 8.04 18.54 3.50
N GLN A 284 9.34 18.71 3.26
CA GLN A 284 9.88 18.81 1.91
C GLN A 284 9.73 17.48 1.15
N CYS A 285 10.01 16.35 1.79
CA CYS A 285 9.84 15.02 1.18
C CYS A 285 8.39 14.74 0.78
N LEU A 286 7.43 15.14 1.62
CA LEU A 286 6.01 15.03 1.31
C LEU A 286 5.65 15.93 0.12
N LEU A 287 6.02 17.21 0.15
CA LEU A 287 5.75 18.15 -0.94
C LEU A 287 6.30 17.64 -2.28
N ASP A 288 7.54 17.16 -2.31
CA ASP A 288 8.14 16.63 -3.55
C ASP A 288 7.37 15.43 -4.09
N THR A 289 6.87 14.57 -3.19
CA THR A 289 6.10 13.41 -3.58
C THR A 289 4.68 13.79 -4.04
N PHE A 290 3.98 14.70 -3.36
CA PHE A 290 2.65 15.18 -3.77
C PHE A 290 2.68 15.96 -5.09
N ARG A 291 3.75 16.74 -5.33
CA ARG A 291 3.96 17.43 -6.62
C ARG A 291 4.08 16.44 -7.78
N SER A 292 4.69 15.27 -7.56
CA SER A 292 4.82 14.24 -8.61
C SER A 292 3.49 13.66 -9.08
N VAL A 293 2.42 13.81 -8.29
CA VAL A 293 1.05 13.40 -8.62
C VAL A 293 0.12 14.58 -8.90
N GLY A 294 0.68 15.76 -9.17
CA GLY A 294 -0.07 16.96 -9.56
C GLY A 294 -0.68 17.76 -8.41
N ASN A 295 -0.47 17.37 -7.14
CA ASN A 295 -0.96 18.13 -6.00
C ASN A 295 0.12 19.07 -5.46
N MET A 296 -0.01 20.35 -5.78
CA MET A 296 1.00 21.36 -5.46
C MET A 296 0.91 21.92 -4.04
N ASP A 297 -0.27 21.85 -3.40
CA ASP A 297 -0.54 22.41 -2.07
C ASP A 297 -1.50 21.52 -1.26
N PRO A 298 -1.04 20.32 -0.83
CA PRO A 298 -1.87 19.40 -0.07
C PRO A 298 -2.13 19.93 1.34
N ASN A 299 -3.40 19.91 1.76
CA ASN A 299 -3.75 20.10 3.16
C ASN A 299 -3.56 18.78 3.94
N TRP A 300 -2.58 18.76 4.83
CA TRP A 300 -2.22 17.57 5.62
C TRP A 300 -3.35 17.05 6.51
N ASN A 301 -4.31 17.91 6.87
CA ASN A 301 -5.45 17.55 7.71
C ASN A 301 -6.63 16.96 6.92
N ASP A 302 -6.57 16.93 5.59
CA ASP A 302 -7.56 16.23 4.76
C ASP A 302 -7.16 14.77 4.51
N LEU A 303 -5.98 14.36 5.01
CA LEU A 303 -5.41 13.04 4.82
C LEU A 303 -5.53 12.19 6.08
N PHE A 304 -5.60 10.87 5.91
CA PHE A 304 -5.33 9.95 7.00
C PHE A 304 -3.84 9.61 7.10
N TRP A 305 -3.40 9.21 8.29
CA TRP A 305 -1.98 9.00 8.57
C TRP A 305 -1.72 7.64 9.21
N ALA A 306 -0.84 6.87 8.58
CA ALA A 306 -0.31 5.61 9.10
C ALA A 306 1.21 5.75 9.29
N VAL A 307 1.62 6.31 10.42
CA VAL A 307 3.04 6.61 10.69
C VAL A 307 3.66 5.54 11.56
N HIS A 308 4.81 5.00 11.17
CA HIS A 308 5.61 4.10 12.00
C HIS A 308 5.98 4.81 13.32
N PRO A 309 5.52 4.30 14.47
CA PRO A 309 5.78 4.94 15.74
C PRO A 309 7.13 4.50 16.31
N GLY A 310 8.22 5.00 15.74
CA GLY A 310 9.57 4.66 16.20
C GLY A 310 9.84 5.11 17.65
N GLY A 311 9.08 6.10 18.11
CA GLY A 311 8.98 6.57 19.49
C GLY A 311 8.10 7.81 19.56
N ARG A 312 7.63 8.18 20.76
CA ARG A 312 6.71 9.32 20.95
C ARG A 312 7.23 10.62 20.32
N ALA A 313 8.52 10.92 20.48
CA ALA A 313 9.11 12.16 19.96
C ALA A 313 9.02 12.29 18.43
N ILE A 314 9.05 11.18 17.70
CA ILE A 314 8.88 11.19 16.23
C ILE A 314 7.46 11.63 15.87
N LEU A 315 6.45 11.07 16.53
CA LEU A 315 5.05 11.42 16.30
C LEU A 315 4.78 12.88 16.69
N ASP A 316 5.26 13.33 17.85
CA ASP A 316 5.11 14.70 18.32
C ASP A 316 5.76 15.71 17.36
N ASN A 317 6.95 15.37 16.82
CA ASN A 317 7.63 16.22 15.85
C ASN A 317 6.91 16.29 14.50
N ILE A 318 6.39 15.18 13.99
CA ILE A 318 5.62 15.15 12.73
C ILE A 318 4.31 15.93 12.89
N GLU A 319 3.59 15.72 13.99
CA GLU A 319 2.36 16.45 14.32
C GLU A 319 2.60 17.96 14.36
N GLY A 320 3.65 18.40 15.06
CA GLY A 320 4.01 19.81 15.17
C GLY A 320 4.51 20.42 13.86
N GLU A 321 5.37 19.70 13.13
CA GLU A 321 5.94 20.19 11.86
C GLU A 321 4.84 20.37 10.81
N LEU A 322 3.95 19.40 10.66
CA LEU A 322 2.88 19.42 9.65
C LEU A 322 1.59 20.08 10.15
N GLN A 323 1.55 20.52 11.42
CA GLN A 323 0.38 21.12 12.08
C GLN A 323 -0.85 20.20 11.97
N LEU A 324 -0.65 18.91 12.25
CA LEU A 324 -1.73 17.93 12.22
C LEU A 324 -2.67 18.12 13.41
N GLN A 325 -3.96 17.88 13.19
CA GLN A 325 -4.93 17.76 14.27
C GLN A 325 -4.56 16.53 15.14
N PRO A 326 -4.74 16.59 16.48
CA PRO A 326 -4.30 15.53 17.39
C PRO A 326 -4.85 14.12 17.06
N ALA A 327 -6.03 14.05 16.44
CA ALA A 327 -6.65 12.80 16.05
C ALA A 327 -5.92 12.09 14.87
N LYS A 328 -5.15 12.81 14.05
CA LYS A 328 -4.56 12.27 12.82
C LYS A 328 -3.54 11.17 13.08
N LEU A 329 -2.79 11.24 14.18
CA LEU A 329 -1.82 10.21 14.56
C LEU A 329 -2.36 9.23 15.62
N ALA A 330 -3.68 9.19 15.85
CA ALA A 330 -4.26 8.40 16.94
C ALA A 330 -3.99 6.89 16.80
N ALA A 331 -4.01 6.35 15.57
CA ALA A 331 -3.69 4.93 15.32
C ALA A 331 -2.23 4.62 15.66
N SER A 332 -1.29 5.42 15.14
CA SER A 332 0.14 5.29 15.44
C SER A 332 0.45 5.41 16.94
N ARG A 333 -0.20 6.35 17.63
CA ARG A 333 -0.05 6.53 19.09
C ARG A 333 -0.61 5.35 19.87
N HIS A 334 -1.74 4.80 19.46
CA HIS A 334 -2.31 3.62 20.11
C HIS A 334 -1.46 2.38 19.92
N VAL A 335 -0.93 2.16 18.71
CA VAL A 335 -0.02 1.04 18.46
C VAL A 335 1.26 1.17 19.29
N LEU A 336 1.84 2.37 19.38
CA LEU A 336 2.97 2.61 20.28
C LEU A 336 2.64 2.27 21.73
N ASN A 337 1.47 2.70 22.18
CA ASN A 337 1.01 2.51 23.55
C ASN A 337 0.82 1.04 23.90
N GLU A 338 0.17 0.27 23.03
CA GLU A 338 -0.21 -1.13 23.29
C GLU A 338 0.88 -2.15 22.99
N TYR A 339 1.83 -1.83 22.11
CA TYR A 339 2.80 -2.81 21.58
C TYR A 339 4.25 -2.34 21.62
N GLY A 340 4.51 -1.05 21.84
CA GLY A 340 5.83 -0.45 21.66
C GLY A 340 6.28 -0.38 20.20
N ASN A 341 7.60 -0.25 19.99
CA ASN A 341 8.20 -0.24 18.67
C ASN A 341 8.61 -1.67 18.25
N MET A 342 7.83 -2.31 17.38
CA MET A 342 8.12 -3.65 16.82
C MET A 342 8.94 -3.57 15.51
N SER A 343 9.75 -2.52 15.34
CA SER A 343 10.53 -2.27 14.13
C SER A 343 9.63 -2.23 12.87
N GLY A 344 10.09 -2.79 11.74
CA GLY A 344 9.40 -2.74 10.45
C GLY A 344 8.00 -3.35 10.48
N THR A 345 7.76 -4.30 11.38
CA THR A 345 6.43 -4.92 11.59
C THR A 345 5.37 -3.92 12.05
N THR A 346 5.76 -2.88 12.78
CA THR A 346 4.81 -1.96 13.43
C THR A 346 3.84 -1.32 12.45
N ILE A 347 4.24 -1.14 11.19
CA ILE A 347 3.36 -0.51 10.18
C ILE A 347 2.11 -1.36 9.88
N ALA A 348 2.22 -2.69 9.93
CA ALA A 348 1.06 -3.57 9.74
C ALA A 348 0.04 -3.38 10.87
N PHE A 349 0.50 -3.21 12.11
CA PHE A 349 -0.37 -2.92 13.25
C PHE A 349 -1.05 -1.56 13.13
N VAL A 350 -0.34 -0.54 12.62
CA VAL A 350 -0.92 0.80 12.41
C VAL A 350 -2.01 0.78 11.35
N LEU A 351 -1.79 0.09 10.22
CA LEU A 351 -2.80 -0.05 9.17
C LEU A 351 -4.03 -0.83 9.67
N ASP A 352 -3.81 -1.90 10.42
CA ASP A 352 -4.86 -2.72 11.02
C ASP A 352 -5.69 -1.95 12.07
N ASP A 353 -5.03 -1.15 12.92
CA ASP A 353 -5.72 -0.27 13.88
C ASP A 353 -6.52 0.84 13.18
N LEU A 354 -5.95 1.46 12.14
CA LEU A 354 -6.61 2.51 11.36
C LEU A 354 -7.89 1.98 10.70
N ARG A 355 -7.83 0.80 10.09
CA ARG A 355 -9.00 0.14 9.51
C ARG A 355 -10.08 -0.14 10.57
N ARG A 356 -9.71 -0.76 11.70
CA ARG A 356 -10.67 -1.08 12.78
C ARG A 356 -11.35 0.14 13.37
N ARG A 357 -10.66 1.28 13.46
CA ARG A 357 -11.26 2.54 13.92
C ARG A 357 -12.35 3.01 12.97
N ARG A 358 -12.08 2.97 11.66
CA ARG A 358 -13.08 3.36 10.64
C ARG A 358 -14.30 2.45 10.66
N GLU A 359 -14.10 1.14 10.79
CA GLU A 359 -15.22 0.19 10.90
C GLU A 359 -16.14 0.52 12.08
N LYS A 360 -15.61 1.06 13.19
CA LYS A 360 -16.40 1.50 14.36
C LYS A 360 -17.11 2.84 14.15
N GLU A 361 -16.56 3.72 13.32
CA GLU A 361 -17.14 5.04 13.00
C GLU A 361 -18.35 4.92 12.04
N GLY A 362 -18.52 3.78 11.38
CA GLY A 362 -19.69 3.44 10.55
C GLY A 362 -19.72 4.12 9.17
N ASP A 363 -20.76 3.82 8.38
CA ASP A 363 -20.89 4.25 6.97
C ASP A 363 -20.99 5.77 6.76
N GLN A 364 -21.21 6.56 7.81
CA GLN A 364 -21.47 8.00 7.71
C GLN A 364 -20.29 8.83 7.21
N HIS A 365 -19.07 8.27 7.17
CA HIS A 365 -17.84 8.94 6.72
C HIS A 365 -17.10 8.17 5.60
N GLN A 366 -17.79 7.34 4.81
CA GLN A 366 -17.22 6.59 3.67
C GLN A 366 -16.98 7.45 2.41
N GLN A 367 -16.29 8.58 2.58
CA GLN A 367 -15.70 9.28 1.44
C GLN A 367 -14.36 8.65 1.08
N LEU A 368 -14.03 8.68 -0.22
CA LEU A 368 -12.69 8.35 -0.71
C LEU A 368 -11.72 9.34 -0.06
N GLU A 369 -10.96 8.88 0.93
CA GLU A 369 -9.95 9.69 1.60
C GLU A 369 -8.56 9.26 1.15
N TRP A 370 -7.71 10.25 0.91
CA TRP A 370 -6.30 10.04 0.64
C TRP A 370 -5.55 9.86 1.94
N GLY A 371 -4.49 9.05 1.91
CA GLY A 371 -3.67 8.85 3.09
C GLY A 371 -2.19 8.73 2.81
N VAL A 372 -1.42 8.96 3.86
CA VAL A 372 0.03 8.84 3.87
C VAL A 372 0.43 7.78 4.87
N MET A 373 1.11 6.74 4.39
CA MET A 373 1.84 5.82 5.24
C MET A 373 3.31 6.19 5.26
N LEU A 374 3.90 6.30 6.45
CA LEU A 374 5.31 6.63 6.65
C LEU A 374 6.02 5.54 7.42
N ALA A 375 7.16 5.08 6.92
CA ALA A 375 8.10 4.27 7.68
C ALA A 375 9.49 4.89 7.64
N PHE A 376 10.22 4.79 8.76
CA PHE A 376 11.57 5.32 8.91
C PHE A 376 12.51 4.25 9.42
N GLY A 377 13.73 4.20 8.92
CA GLY A 377 14.69 3.19 9.36
C GLY A 377 16.05 3.33 8.71
N PRO A 378 16.98 2.42 9.05
CA PRO A 378 18.31 2.41 8.46
C PRO A 378 18.26 2.04 6.98
N ALA A 379 19.19 2.59 6.20
CA ALA A 379 19.48 2.19 4.83
C ALA A 379 20.55 1.12 4.74
N LEU A 380 20.41 0.20 3.77
CA LEU A 380 21.45 -0.78 3.47
C LEU A 380 22.53 -0.17 2.56
N GLY A 381 23.80 -0.35 2.95
CA GLY A 381 25.00 0.04 2.21
C GLY A 381 26.23 -0.16 3.08
N GLN A 382 27.33 -0.69 2.52
CA GLN A 382 28.43 -1.32 3.29
C GLN A 382 29.22 -0.41 4.25
N ASP A 383 28.96 0.90 4.29
CA ASP A 383 29.61 1.85 5.22
C ASP A 383 28.72 3.06 5.55
N VAL A 384 27.40 3.00 5.31
CA VAL A 384 26.56 4.20 5.19
C VAL A 384 25.13 3.91 5.63
N THR A 385 24.76 4.22 6.88
CA THR A 385 23.37 4.03 7.34
C THR A 385 22.51 5.28 7.20
N ARG A 386 21.79 5.44 6.09
CA ARG A 386 20.91 6.61 5.90
C ARG A 386 19.57 6.47 6.62
N VAL A 387 18.95 7.58 6.99
CA VAL A 387 17.53 7.59 7.38
C VAL A 387 16.68 7.48 6.12
N HIS A 388 15.91 6.39 6.04
CA HIS A 388 14.93 6.14 4.99
C HIS A 388 13.57 6.73 5.34
N LEU A 389 12.89 7.28 4.34
CA LEU A 389 11.48 7.62 4.40
C LEU A 389 10.75 6.84 3.31
N SER A 390 9.93 5.86 3.66
CA SER A 390 9.04 5.19 2.71
C SER A 390 7.65 5.83 2.81
N LEU A 391 7.18 6.37 1.68
CA LEU A 391 5.80 6.85 1.54
C LEU A 391 5.01 5.83 0.74
N THR A 392 3.83 5.47 1.22
CA THR A 392 2.83 4.81 0.38
C THR A 392 1.52 5.57 0.47
N TYR A 393 1.01 5.94 -0.69
CA TYR A 393 -0.24 6.66 -0.85
C TYR A 393 -1.35 5.65 -0.91
N TYR A 394 -2.42 5.91 -0.16
CA TYR A 394 -3.57 5.06 -0.18
C TYR A 394 -4.85 5.80 -0.59
N THR A 395 -5.68 5.17 -1.43
CA THR A 395 -7.10 5.52 -1.62
C THR A 395 -7.97 4.45 -0.95
N LEU A 396 -8.95 4.89 -0.15
CA LEU A 396 -9.93 3.99 0.46
C LEU A 396 -11.07 3.75 -0.53
N THR A 397 -11.04 2.66 -1.31
CA THR A 397 -12.12 2.40 -2.25
C THR A 397 -13.35 1.80 -1.60
N ASN A 398 -14.49 2.47 -1.81
CA ASN A 398 -15.80 1.86 -1.75
C ASN A 398 -16.11 1.33 -3.17
N TYR A 399 -16.27 0.00 -3.31
CA TYR A 399 -16.37 -0.69 -4.61
C TYR A 399 -17.53 -0.14 -5.48
N GLU A 400 -18.59 0.34 -4.84
CA GLU A 400 -19.76 0.92 -5.52
C GLU A 400 -19.42 2.23 -6.29
N LYS A 401 -18.43 3.01 -5.84
CA LYS A 401 -18.03 4.26 -6.51
C LYS A 401 -17.06 4.05 -7.67
N MET A 402 -16.26 2.98 -7.67
CA MET A 402 -15.37 2.67 -8.79
C MET A 402 -16.14 2.23 -10.04
N ALA A 403 -17.26 1.54 -9.86
CA ALA A 403 -18.21 1.24 -10.93
C ALA A 403 -18.78 2.53 -11.56
N LEU A 404 -19.03 3.55 -10.73
CA LEU A 404 -19.47 4.87 -11.19
C LEU A 404 -18.38 5.59 -11.99
N TYR A 405 -17.12 5.55 -11.52
CA TYR A 405 -15.99 6.21 -12.17
C TYR A 405 -15.63 5.60 -13.54
N LYS A 406 -15.68 4.26 -13.62
CA LYS A 406 -15.54 3.54 -14.89
C LYS A 406 -16.68 3.89 -15.86
N SER A 407 -17.91 3.94 -15.35
CA SER A 407 -19.08 4.36 -16.13
C SER A 407 -18.96 5.81 -16.62
N LEU A 408 -18.42 6.73 -15.81
CA LEU A 408 -18.23 8.15 -16.17
C LEU A 408 -17.19 8.37 -17.27
N HIS A 409 -16.06 7.68 -17.20
CA HIS A 409 -15.03 7.77 -18.25
C HIS A 409 -15.52 7.15 -19.57
N GLU A 410 -16.28 6.05 -19.48
CA GLU A 410 -16.93 5.44 -20.63
C GLU A 410 -18.04 6.34 -21.20
N LEU A 411 -18.78 7.09 -20.36
CA LEU A 411 -19.80 8.07 -20.78
C LEU A 411 -19.20 9.20 -21.64
N VAL A 412 -18.11 9.83 -21.20
CA VAL A 412 -17.44 10.92 -21.96
C VAL A 412 -16.98 10.46 -23.34
N ILE A 413 -16.49 9.22 -23.44
CA ILE A 413 -16.03 8.65 -24.72
C ILE A 413 -17.19 8.43 -25.69
N VAL A 414 -18.38 8.11 -25.17
CA VAL A 414 -19.53 7.63 -25.95
C VAL A 414 -20.51 8.75 -26.30
N GLU A 415 -20.61 9.78 -25.45
CA GLU A 415 -21.52 10.92 -25.61
C GLU A 415 -21.36 11.62 -26.98
N LEU A 416 -20.12 11.85 -27.42
CA LEU A 416 -19.83 12.44 -28.73
C LEU A 416 -20.43 11.63 -29.91
N TYR A 417 -20.44 10.31 -29.80
CA TYR A 417 -20.98 9.42 -30.83
C TYR A 417 -22.50 9.30 -30.74
N ILE A 418 -23.06 9.37 -29.53
CA ILE A 418 -24.50 9.44 -29.33
C ILE A 418 -25.04 10.71 -29.99
N GLU A 419 -24.44 11.87 -29.71
CA GLU A 419 -24.84 13.13 -30.33
C GLU A 419 -24.74 13.08 -31.84
N GLN A 420 -23.63 12.54 -32.36
CA GLN A 420 -23.44 12.40 -33.80
C GLN A 420 -24.53 11.51 -34.41
N HIS A 421 -24.83 10.35 -33.81
CA HIS A 421 -25.86 9.45 -34.31
C HIS A 421 -27.26 10.10 -34.26
N LEU A 422 -27.58 10.80 -33.18
CA LEU A 422 -28.85 11.50 -33.03
C LEU A 422 -29.00 12.63 -34.06
N LYS A 423 -27.95 13.43 -34.28
CA LYS A 423 -27.92 14.47 -35.31
C LYS A 423 -28.11 13.89 -36.71
N GLU A 424 -27.45 12.75 -37.01
CA GLU A 424 -27.63 12.05 -38.29
C GLU A 424 -29.04 11.48 -38.46
N LEU A 425 -29.61 10.88 -37.41
CA LEU A 425 -30.97 10.34 -37.44
C LEU A 425 -32.01 11.46 -37.61
N GLN A 426 -31.86 12.58 -36.91
CA GLN A 426 -32.73 13.75 -37.03
C GLN A 426 -32.64 14.36 -38.43
N ALA A 427 -31.43 14.50 -38.98
CA ALA A 427 -31.22 15.04 -40.33
C ALA A 427 -31.83 14.14 -41.42
N ARG A 428 -31.77 12.81 -41.25
CA ARG A 428 -32.35 11.85 -42.22
C ARG A 428 -33.86 11.65 -42.04
N ASN A 429 -34.42 12.01 -40.88
CA ASN A 429 -35.82 11.72 -40.51
C ASN A 429 -36.58 12.95 -39.98
N VAL A 430 -36.48 14.08 -40.68
CA VAL A 430 -37.01 15.41 -40.29
C VAL A 430 -38.52 15.44 -39.93
N ARG A 431 -39.30 14.44 -40.33
CA ARG A 431 -40.75 14.34 -40.03
C ARG A 431 -41.10 13.37 -38.89
N ARG A 432 -40.11 12.76 -38.25
CA ARG A 432 -40.31 11.82 -37.14
C ARG A 432 -40.24 12.54 -35.80
N SER A 433 -41.03 12.08 -34.83
CA SER A 433 -40.99 12.61 -33.48
C SER A 433 -39.68 12.23 -32.76
N GLU A 434 -39.28 13.01 -31.77
CA GLU A 434 -38.13 12.69 -30.91
C GLU A 434 -38.24 11.31 -30.27
N ALA A 435 -39.44 10.91 -29.83
CA ALA A 435 -39.69 9.57 -29.30
C ALA A 435 -39.36 8.46 -30.31
N TRP A 436 -39.64 8.70 -31.60
CA TRP A 436 -39.27 7.76 -32.66
C TRP A 436 -37.77 7.75 -32.91
N ILE A 437 -37.13 8.93 -32.93
CA ILE A 437 -35.67 9.07 -33.09
C ILE A 437 -34.93 8.34 -31.97
N MET A 438 -35.35 8.51 -30.72
CA MET A 438 -34.75 7.84 -29.57
C MET A 438 -34.96 6.33 -29.61
N LYS A 439 -36.15 5.87 -30.01
CA LYS A 439 -36.42 4.43 -30.18
C LYS A 439 -35.52 3.82 -31.26
N TRP A 440 -35.31 4.52 -32.36
CA TRP A 440 -34.47 4.06 -33.46
C TRP A 440 -32.98 4.09 -33.11
N HIS A 441 -32.54 5.16 -32.45
CA HIS A 441 -31.20 5.24 -31.88
C HIS A 441 -30.90 4.04 -31.00
N LYS A 442 -31.81 3.69 -30.07
CA LYS A 442 -31.64 2.53 -29.18
C LYS A 442 -31.51 1.18 -29.91
N SER A 443 -32.15 1.02 -31.07
CA SER A 443 -32.06 -0.23 -31.84
C SER A 443 -30.87 -0.29 -32.78
N ASP A 444 -30.42 0.87 -33.29
CA ASP A 444 -29.53 0.97 -34.45
C ASP A 444 -28.13 1.49 -34.09
N PHE A 445 -27.96 2.08 -32.90
CA PHE A 445 -26.71 2.73 -32.51
C PHE A 445 -25.51 1.79 -32.56
N THR A 446 -25.65 0.55 -32.09
CA THR A 446 -24.55 -0.42 -32.08
C THR A 446 -24.09 -0.81 -33.49
N GLU A 447 -25.02 -0.99 -34.44
CA GLU A 447 -24.69 -1.27 -35.84
C GLU A 447 -24.13 -0.04 -36.55
N TRP A 448 -24.73 1.13 -36.32
CA TRP A 448 -24.19 2.41 -36.78
C TRP A 448 -22.76 2.66 -36.28
N LEU A 449 -22.46 2.24 -35.04
CA LEU A 449 -21.13 2.35 -34.45
C LEU A 449 -20.08 1.46 -35.16
N LYS A 450 -20.49 0.27 -35.61
CA LYS A 450 -19.65 -0.67 -36.37
C LYS A 450 -19.33 -0.12 -37.76
N ASP A 451 -20.32 0.49 -38.41
CA ASP A 451 -20.21 1.03 -39.76
C ASP A 451 -19.30 2.27 -39.87
N LEU A 452 -19.02 2.95 -38.74
CA LEU A 452 -18.08 4.08 -38.69
C LEU A 452 -16.61 3.71 -38.99
N GLY A 453 -16.28 2.41 -39.18
CA GLY A 453 -14.98 1.98 -39.69
C GLY A 453 -13.79 2.40 -38.80
N ARG A 454 -13.84 2.01 -37.53
CA ARG A 454 -12.93 2.52 -36.49
C ARG A 454 -11.51 1.95 -36.52
N PRO A 455 -10.51 2.70 -36.00
CA PRO A 455 -9.13 2.24 -35.88
C PRO A 455 -9.03 1.02 -34.95
N TYR A 456 -8.31 0.00 -35.40
CA TYR A 456 -7.91 -1.15 -34.58
C TYR A 456 -6.69 -0.75 -33.74
N GLY A 457 -6.82 -0.81 -32.41
CA GLY A 457 -5.73 -0.45 -31.49
C GLY A 457 -5.98 -0.84 -30.04
N ASP A 458 -4.98 -0.62 -29.19
CA ASP A 458 -4.94 -1.03 -27.78
C ASP A 458 -5.31 0.07 -26.77
N SER A 459 -5.70 1.26 -27.24
CA SER A 459 -6.05 2.37 -26.34
C SER A 459 -7.37 2.11 -25.59
N THR A 460 -7.52 2.70 -24.40
CA THR A 460 -8.74 2.59 -23.58
C THR A 460 -9.98 3.05 -24.33
N LYS A 461 -9.86 4.12 -25.14
CA LYS A 461 -10.94 4.63 -26.00
C LYS A 461 -11.33 3.60 -27.06
N GLU A 462 -10.38 3.00 -27.77
CA GLU A 462 -10.65 2.00 -28.82
C GLU A 462 -11.24 0.71 -28.26
N LYS A 463 -10.73 0.22 -27.12
CA LYS A 463 -11.26 -0.96 -26.42
C LYS A 463 -12.70 -0.73 -25.95
N THR A 464 -13.00 0.45 -25.41
CA THR A 464 -14.35 0.86 -24.99
C THR A 464 -15.31 0.88 -26.18
N MET A 465 -14.92 1.51 -27.29
CA MET A 465 -15.75 1.57 -28.49
C MET A 465 -15.99 0.19 -29.11
N LYS A 466 -14.98 -0.69 -29.10
CA LYS A 466 -15.11 -2.08 -29.58
C LYS A 466 -16.06 -2.90 -28.70
N SER A 467 -15.93 -2.82 -27.38
CA SER A 467 -16.80 -3.52 -26.43
C SER A 467 -18.28 -3.10 -26.55
N LEU A 468 -18.53 -1.82 -26.82
CA LEU A 468 -19.88 -1.30 -27.08
C LEU A 468 -20.42 -1.75 -28.44
N ALA A 469 -19.58 -1.80 -29.47
CA ALA A 469 -19.94 -2.30 -30.79
C ALA A 469 -20.23 -3.80 -30.80
N ASP A 470 -19.48 -4.61 -30.05
CA ASP A 470 -19.59 -6.08 -30.03
C ASP A 470 -20.70 -6.61 -29.11
N GLY A 471 -21.44 -5.71 -28.43
CA GLY A 471 -22.79 -6.00 -27.96
C GLY A 471 -22.90 -6.95 -26.75
N HIS A 472 -22.25 -6.61 -25.63
CA HIS A 472 -22.64 -7.11 -24.30
C HIS A 472 -22.23 -6.19 -23.12
N SER A 473 -21.93 -4.91 -23.38
CA SER A 473 -21.57 -4.00 -22.30
C SER A 473 -22.79 -3.65 -21.43
N ARG A 474 -22.69 -3.94 -20.13
CA ARG A 474 -23.64 -3.52 -19.09
C ARG A 474 -23.92 -2.00 -19.14
N VAL A 475 -23.01 -1.20 -19.69
CA VAL A 475 -23.03 0.28 -19.79
C VAL A 475 -24.05 0.78 -20.82
N TYR A 476 -24.10 0.16 -22.00
CA TYR A 476 -25.12 0.48 -23.01
C TYR A 476 -26.51 0.04 -22.53
N THR A 477 -26.54 -1.11 -21.85
CA THR A 477 -27.77 -1.72 -21.35
C THR A 477 -28.32 -0.97 -20.13
N SER A 478 -27.47 -0.47 -19.23
CA SER A 478 -27.85 0.37 -18.07
C SER A 478 -28.37 1.73 -18.50
N TRP A 479 -27.79 2.30 -19.56
CA TRP A 479 -28.27 3.54 -20.19
C TRP A 479 -29.65 3.38 -20.85
N ILE A 480 -29.91 2.24 -21.53
CA ILE A 480 -31.23 1.95 -22.13
C ILE A 480 -32.33 1.76 -21.09
N LEU A 481 -32.00 1.13 -19.96
CA LEU A 481 -32.94 0.72 -18.93
C LEU A 481 -33.16 1.78 -17.84
N GLY A 482 -32.43 2.90 -17.87
CA GLY A 482 -32.54 3.93 -16.83
C GLY A 482 -32.19 3.35 -15.46
N VAL A 483 -30.91 3.08 -15.23
CA VAL A 483 -30.48 2.59 -13.92
C VAL A 483 -30.62 3.71 -12.87
N GLY A 484 -31.70 3.58 -12.10
CA GLY A 484 -31.73 3.71 -10.64
C GLY A 484 -31.74 5.13 -10.09
N ASP A 485 -32.94 5.67 -9.87
CA ASP A 485 -33.26 6.64 -8.81
C ASP A 485 -32.28 7.82 -8.60
N VAL A 486 -31.89 8.50 -9.68
CA VAL A 486 -31.31 9.85 -9.57
C VAL A 486 -32.29 10.83 -10.22
N GLU A 487 -33.16 11.41 -9.40
CA GLU A 487 -34.21 12.34 -9.83
C GLU A 487 -33.71 13.79 -10.04
N ASP A 488 -32.47 14.11 -9.65
CA ASP A 488 -31.99 15.49 -9.63
C ASP A 488 -30.55 15.67 -10.15
N VAL A 489 -30.39 16.58 -11.11
CA VAL A 489 -29.10 17.02 -11.68
C VAL A 489 -28.32 17.86 -10.65
N GLU A 490 -28.96 18.47 -9.64
CA GLU A 490 -28.25 19.17 -8.57
C GLU A 490 -27.46 18.23 -7.65
N ALA A 491 -27.69 16.91 -7.70
CA ALA A 491 -26.83 15.93 -7.04
C ALA A 491 -25.38 15.91 -7.58
N TYR A 492 -25.16 16.40 -8.81
CA TYR A 492 -23.83 16.54 -9.39
C TYR A 492 -23.03 17.73 -8.83
N ASN A 493 -23.71 18.83 -8.47
CA ASN A 493 -23.03 20.06 -8.04
C ASN A 493 -22.50 20.00 -6.60
N GLN A 494 -22.81 18.93 -5.87
CA GLN A 494 -22.34 18.70 -4.49
C GLN A 494 -20.84 18.35 -4.43
N TYR A 495 -20.22 18.04 -5.58
CA TYR A 495 -18.85 17.58 -5.70
C TYR A 495 -17.88 18.61 -6.31
N GLU A 496 -18.35 19.83 -6.60
CA GLU A 496 -17.55 20.91 -7.24
C GLU A 496 -16.32 21.37 -6.42
N ASN A 497 -16.26 21.06 -5.12
CA ASN A 497 -15.16 21.48 -4.25
C ASN A 497 -13.97 20.51 -4.20
N MET A 498 -13.97 19.42 -4.98
CA MET A 498 -12.80 18.56 -5.10
C MET A 498 -11.88 19.08 -6.22
N THR A 499 -10.60 19.31 -5.90
CA THR A 499 -9.57 19.85 -6.81
C THR A 499 -9.44 19.05 -8.13
N LEU A 500 -9.81 17.77 -8.11
CA LEU A 500 -9.86 16.88 -9.29
C LEU A 500 -10.91 17.30 -10.35
N PHE A 501 -12.01 17.95 -9.94
CA PHE A 501 -13.04 18.45 -10.86
C PHE A 501 -12.63 19.75 -11.55
N MET A 502 -11.82 20.60 -10.91
CA MET A 502 -11.26 21.80 -11.55
C MET A 502 -10.36 21.44 -12.73
N ASP A 503 -9.63 20.33 -12.64
CA ASP A 503 -8.80 19.82 -13.74
C ASP A 503 -9.58 18.99 -14.78
N PHE A 504 -10.80 18.54 -14.46
CA PHE A 504 -11.67 17.87 -15.44
C PHE A 504 -12.12 18.83 -16.55
N GLY A 505 -12.42 20.10 -16.20
CA GLY A 505 -12.68 21.16 -17.18
C GLY A 505 -11.44 21.50 -18.03
N ASN A 506 -10.23 21.40 -17.45
CA ASN A 506 -8.98 21.56 -18.18
C ASN A 506 -8.71 20.37 -19.12
N TYR A 507 -9.10 19.15 -18.73
CA TYR A 507 -8.99 17.95 -19.56
C TYR A 507 -9.96 18.00 -20.75
N ILE A 508 -11.17 18.54 -20.57
CA ILE A 508 -12.13 18.81 -21.65
C ILE A 508 -11.53 19.85 -22.62
N LYS A 509 -10.96 20.94 -22.12
CA LYS A 509 -10.28 21.95 -22.96
C LYS A 509 -9.07 21.39 -23.72
N LEU A 510 -8.26 20.54 -23.09
CA LEU A 510 -7.11 19.91 -23.73
C LEU A 510 -7.56 18.97 -24.87
N VAL A 511 -8.66 18.25 -24.67
CA VAL A 511 -9.28 17.42 -25.71
C VAL A 511 -9.88 18.29 -26.82
N GLU A 512 -10.54 19.41 -26.50
CA GLU A 512 -11.05 20.38 -27.49
C GLU A 512 -9.92 21.02 -28.32
N GLU A 513 -8.78 21.36 -27.69
CA GLU A 513 -7.59 21.92 -28.37
C GLU A 513 -6.88 20.88 -29.24
N THR A 514 -6.88 19.61 -28.85
CA THR A 514 -6.30 18.51 -29.66
C THR A 514 -7.16 18.19 -30.89
N ILE A 515 -8.44 18.58 -30.91
CA ILE A 515 -9.39 18.33 -32.01
C ILE A 515 -9.47 19.52 -32.99
N SER A 516 -8.79 20.64 -32.71
CA SER A 516 -8.83 21.83 -33.60
C SER A 516 -8.05 21.71 -34.92
N GLU A 517 -7.51 20.53 -35.25
CA GLU A 517 -7.11 20.22 -36.64
C GLU A 517 -8.31 19.65 -37.42
N SER A 518 -9.13 20.56 -37.97
CA SER A 518 -10.26 20.20 -38.85
C SER A 518 -9.79 19.76 -40.27
N PRO A 519 -10.70 19.31 -41.16
CA PRO A 519 -11.03 17.92 -41.44
C PRO A 519 -10.61 17.52 -42.87
N LYS A 520 -10.50 16.23 -43.18
CA LYS A 520 -10.44 15.81 -44.60
C LYS A 520 -11.77 15.21 -45.04
N PRO A 521 -12.38 15.72 -46.13
CA PRO A 521 -13.60 15.14 -46.70
C PRO A 521 -13.22 13.88 -47.48
N TYR A 522 -14.00 12.80 -47.36
CA TYR A 522 -13.91 11.72 -48.33
C TYR A 522 -15.27 11.26 -48.81
N MET A 523 -15.56 11.61 -50.06
CA MET A 523 -16.52 10.91 -50.91
C MET A 523 -15.99 9.51 -51.25
N ARG A 524 -16.90 8.53 -51.37
CA ARG A 524 -16.78 7.55 -52.47
C ARG A 524 -18.13 7.06 -52.98
N ASN A 525 -18.45 7.49 -54.20
CA ASN A 525 -19.37 6.82 -55.11
C ASN A 525 -18.77 5.50 -55.62
N LYS A 526 -19.64 4.47 -55.74
CA LYS A 526 -19.72 3.35 -56.71
C LYS A 526 -20.44 2.21 -55.97
N GLY A 527 -21.69 1.81 -56.25
CA GLY A 527 -22.41 1.77 -57.51
C GLY A 527 -22.42 0.34 -58.04
N VAL A 528 -23.45 -0.45 -57.72
CA VAL A 528 -23.95 -1.55 -58.58
C VAL A 528 -25.48 -1.57 -58.50
N ARG A 529 -26.12 -1.23 -59.63
CA ARG A 529 -27.53 -1.49 -59.94
C ARG A 529 -27.70 -2.96 -60.34
N LYS A 530 -28.74 -3.64 -59.85
CA LYS A 530 -29.77 -4.34 -60.67
C LYS A 530 -30.81 -5.08 -59.81
N ASN A 531 -32.08 -4.67 -59.91
CA ASN A 531 -33.21 -5.44 -60.48
C ASN A 531 -34.47 -4.55 -60.33
N VAL A 532 -35.03 -3.97 -61.39
CA VAL A 532 -36.00 -4.55 -62.35
C VAL A 532 -37.33 -4.92 -61.67
N ASN A 533 -38.29 -4.00 -61.68
CA ASN A 533 -39.66 -4.16 -62.20
C ASN A 533 -40.57 -3.01 -61.72
N GLY A 534 -41.33 -2.42 -62.66
CA GLY A 534 -42.38 -1.44 -62.42
C GLY A 534 -42.16 -0.16 -63.19
#